data_AF-A0A539EJ17-F1
#
_entry.id   AF-A0A539EJ17-F1
#
_cell.length_a   1.000
_cell.length_b   1.000
_cell.length_c   1.000
_cell.angle_alpha   90.00
_cell.angle_beta   90.00
_cell.angle_gamma   90.00
#
_symmetry.space_group_name_H-M   'P 1'
#
loop_
_entity.id
_entity.type
_entity.pdbx_description
1 polymer ?
#
loop_
_entity_poly.entity_id
_entity_poly.type
_entity_poly.pdbx_seq_one_letter_code
_entity_poly.pdbx_strand_id
1 'polypeptide(L)'
;GLPRVELGAFPAGGDLGGLARLVLSAGSEGALPAKPLAYAYDARERGWTVTLEDGTTLAWGGLDWTEEKLRRLREVLADAAGRVPKGFTADLRYFEDGRILVRP
;
A
#
# COMPACT_ATOMS: atom_id res chain seq x y z
N GLY A 1 -9.41 -0.21 -15.93
CA GLY A 1 -8.61 1.03 -16.00
C GLY A 1 -7.31 0.88 -15.24
N LEU A 2 -6.35 1.75 -15.58
CA LEU A 2 -5.14 1.99 -14.79
C LEU A 2 -5.50 2.71 -13.47
N PRO A 3 -4.71 2.52 -12.40
CA PRO A 3 -4.94 3.23 -11.14
C PRO A 3 -4.67 4.73 -11.30
N ARG A 4 -5.39 5.55 -10.54
CA ARG A 4 -5.12 6.99 -10.43
C ARG A 4 -3.89 7.23 -9.56
N VAL A 5 -3.10 8.24 -9.90
CA VAL A 5 -1.98 8.69 -9.07
C VAL A 5 -2.22 10.14 -8.68
N GLU A 6 -2.23 10.42 -7.38
CA GLU A 6 -2.42 11.74 -6.79
C GLU A 6 -1.13 12.19 -6.12
N LEU A 7 -0.39 13.06 -6.80
CA LEU A 7 0.90 13.53 -6.31
C LEU A 7 0.76 14.53 -5.16
N GLY A 8 -0.35 15.26 -5.05
CA GLY A 8 -0.55 16.26 -4.00
C GLY A 8 0.64 17.23 -3.90
N ALA A 9 1.26 17.29 -2.72
CA ALA A 9 2.48 18.06 -2.45
C ALA A 9 3.77 17.22 -2.53
N PHE A 10 3.82 16.22 -3.42
CA PHE A 10 5.03 15.46 -3.70
C PHE A 10 6.16 16.40 -4.16
N PRO A 11 7.40 16.24 -3.66
CA PRO A 11 8.49 17.16 -3.97
C PRO A 11 8.75 17.29 -5.46
N ALA A 12 8.93 18.53 -5.92
CA ALA A 12 9.37 18.80 -7.29
C ALA A 12 10.75 18.16 -7.54
N GLY A 13 10.87 17.38 -8.60
CA GLY A 13 12.09 16.61 -8.89
C GLY A 13 12.25 15.34 -8.04
N GLY A 14 11.25 14.95 -7.24
CA GLY A 14 11.24 13.67 -6.53
C GLY A 14 11.23 12.49 -7.50
N ASP A 15 11.88 11.40 -7.11
CA ASP A 15 11.96 10.19 -7.92
C ASP A 15 10.63 9.42 -7.91
N LEU A 16 10.03 9.25 -9.09
CA LEU A 16 8.83 8.44 -9.29
C LEU A 16 9.15 6.97 -9.62
N GLY A 17 10.42 6.60 -9.78
CA GLY A 17 10.84 5.23 -10.06
C GLY A 17 10.39 4.25 -8.99
N GLY A 18 10.53 4.61 -7.71
CA GLY A 18 10.01 3.81 -6.61
C GLY A 18 8.49 3.67 -6.64
N LEU A 19 7.75 4.72 -6.99
CA LEU A 19 6.29 4.66 -7.15
C LEU A 19 5.91 3.75 -8.32
N ALA A 20 6.59 3.87 -9.46
CA ALA A 20 6.35 3.01 -10.62
C ALA A 20 6.55 1.54 -10.26
N ARG A 21 7.60 1.22 -9.49
CA ARG A 21 7.82 -0.13 -8.97
C ARG A 21 6.68 -0.59 -8.07
N LEU A 22 6.21 0.25 -7.14
CA LEU A 22 5.05 -0.07 -6.32
C LEU A 22 3.82 -0.35 -7.18
N VAL A 23 3.50 0.51 -8.16
CA VAL A 23 2.34 0.34 -9.05
C VAL A 23 2.39 -0.98 -9.80
N LEU A 24 3.55 -1.36 -10.34
CA LEU A 24 3.74 -2.62 -11.05
C LEU A 24 3.62 -3.84 -10.12
N SER A 25 4.25 -3.77 -8.95
CA SER A 25 4.31 -4.90 -8.00
C SER A 25 2.97 -5.14 -7.34
N ALA A 26 2.30 -4.07 -6.89
CA ALA A 26 0.96 -4.12 -6.29
C ALA A 26 -0.15 -4.40 -7.31
N GLY A 27 0.06 -4.06 -8.59
CA GLY A 27 -0.86 -4.35 -9.68
C GLY A 27 -0.79 -5.79 -10.20
N SER A 28 0.22 -6.57 -9.79
CA SER A 28 0.35 -7.97 -10.17
C SER A 28 -0.74 -8.83 -9.52
N GLU A 29 -1.19 -9.87 -10.23
CA GLU A 29 -2.23 -10.76 -9.75
C GLU A 29 -1.84 -11.40 -8.40
N GLY A 30 -2.75 -11.38 -7.42
CA GLY A 30 -2.53 -11.91 -6.08
C GLY A 30 -1.56 -11.12 -5.21
N ALA A 31 -1.01 -9.99 -5.67
CA ALA A 31 -0.12 -9.16 -4.86
C ALA A 31 -0.84 -8.51 -3.67
N LEU A 32 -2.10 -8.13 -3.87
CA LEU A 32 -2.99 -7.47 -2.92
C LEU A 32 -4.37 -8.17 -2.91
N PRO A 33 -5.16 -8.03 -1.83
CA PRO A 33 -6.46 -8.70 -1.72
C PRO A 33 -7.52 -8.18 -2.70
N ALA A 34 -7.35 -6.97 -3.21
CA ALA A 34 -8.19 -6.36 -4.21
C ALA A 34 -7.37 -5.45 -5.12
N LYS A 35 -7.95 -5.08 -6.27
CA LYS A 35 -7.27 -4.27 -7.28
C LYS A 35 -6.99 -2.85 -6.75
N PRO A 36 -5.78 -2.30 -6.95
CA PRO A 36 -5.51 -0.88 -6.68
C PRO A 36 -6.32 0.05 -7.56
N LEU A 37 -6.98 1.03 -6.94
CA LEU A 37 -7.70 2.11 -7.61
C LEU A 37 -6.92 3.42 -7.61
N ALA A 38 -6.24 3.73 -6.50
CA ALA A 38 -5.53 4.99 -6.35
C ALA A 38 -4.25 4.85 -5.51
N TYR A 39 -3.25 5.65 -5.86
CA TYR A 39 -2.04 5.91 -5.07
C TYR A 39 -2.01 7.40 -4.76
N ALA A 40 -1.91 7.76 -3.49
CA ALA A 40 -1.88 9.16 -3.07
C ALA A 40 -0.65 9.42 -2.20
N TYR A 41 0.05 10.52 -2.47
CA TYR A 41 1.15 10.97 -1.61
C TYR A 41 0.61 11.82 -0.45
N ASP A 42 0.91 11.40 0.78
CA ASP A 42 0.65 12.16 2.00
C ASP A 42 1.92 12.91 2.41
N ALA A 43 1.89 14.24 2.29
CA ALA A 43 3.02 15.09 2.65
C ALA A 43 3.27 15.19 4.17
N ARG A 44 2.25 14.96 5.01
CA ARG A 44 2.40 14.98 6.48
C ARG A 44 3.19 13.76 6.94
N GLU A 45 2.90 12.62 6.34
CA GLU A 45 3.53 11.33 6.62
C GLU A 45 4.74 11.05 5.73
N ARG A 46 5.00 11.94 4.75
CA ARG A 46 6.05 11.81 3.72
C ARG A 46 6.06 10.44 3.06
N GLY A 47 4.88 9.95 2.68
CA GLY A 47 4.71 8.58 2.22
C GLY A 47 3.49 8.40 1.33
N TRP A 48 3.27 7.16 0.91
CA TRP A 48 2.18 6.80 0.01
C TRP A 48 1.05 6.09 0.74
N THR A 49 -0.15 6.26 0.20
CA THR A 49 -1.36 5.53 0.56
C THR A 49 -1.89 4.84 -0.69
N VAL A 50 -2.40 3.62 -0.54
CA VAL A 50 -3.01 2.85 -1.64
C VAL A 50 -4.45 2.53 -1.28
N THR A 51 -5.39 2.89 -2.15
CA THR A 51 -6.80 2.55 -2.00
C THR A 51 -7.17 1.45 -2.98
N LEU A 52 -7.82 0.41 -2.48
CA LEU A 52 -8.23 -0.76 -3.25
C LEU A 52 -9.74 -0.73 -3.55
N GLU A 53 -10.15 -1.54 -4.53
CA GLU A 53 -11.53 -1.60 -5.02
C GLU A 53 -12.54 -2.11 -3.98
N ASP A 54 -12.10 -2.90 -3.00
CA ASP A 54 -12.94 -3.41 -1.92
C ASP A 54 -13.10 -2.42 -0.74
N GLY A 55 -12.59 -1.20 -0.88
CA GLY A 55 -12.55 -0.16 0.15
C GLY A 55 -11.33 -0.22 1.05
N THR A 56 -10.45 -1.22 0.90
CA THR A 56 -9.25 -1.36 1.74
C THR A 56 -8.30 -0.19 1.50
N THR A 57 -7.73 0.34 2.57
CA THR A 57 -6.73 1.41 2.51
C THR A 57 -5.41 0.95 3.14
N LEU A 58 -4.32 1.10 2.40
CA LEU A 58 -2.98 0.74 2.84
C LEU A 58 -2.17 2.02 3.06
N ALA A 59 -1.81 2.34 4.30
CA ALA A 59 -0.80 3.36 4.59
C ALA A 59 0.59 2.75 4.32
N TRP A 60 1.09 2.95 3.10
CA TRP A 60 2.33 2.34 2.61
C TRP A 60 3.58 2.98 3.23
N GLY A 61 3.55 4.30 3.42
CA GLY A 61 4.69 5.08 3.87
C GLY A 61 5.75 5.24 2.78
N GLY A 62 7.02 5.20 3.18
CA GLY A 62 8.16 5.16 2.26
C GLY A 62 8.10 3.97 1.30
N LEU A 63 8.73 4.12 0.14
CA LEU A 63 8.74 3.11 -0.94
C LEU A 63 9.81 2.02 -0.72
N ASP A 64 10.64 2.17 0.31
CA ASP A 64 11.58 1.16 0.75
C ASP A 64 10.86 -0.14 1.14
N TRP A 65 11.55 -1.26 0.90
CA TRP A 65 11.07 -2.61 1.20
C TRP A 65 9.73 -2.97 0.56
N THR A 66 9.42 -2.43 -0.62
CA THR A 66 8.11 -2.65 -1.27
C THR A 66 7.79 -4.13 -1.47
N GLU A 67 8.75 -4.95 -1.91
CA GLU A 67 8.53 -6.38 -2.13
C GLU A 67 8.30 -7.14 -0.80
N GLU A 68 9.08 -6.79 0.21
CA GLU A 68 9.02 -7.39 1.54
C GLU A 68 7.72 -7.00 2.26
N LYS A 69 7.27 -5.74 2.12
CA LYS A 69 5.98 -5.26 2.58
C LYS A 69 4.83 -6.02 1.93
N LEU A 70 4.87 -6.19 0.61
CA LEU A 70 3.85 -6.99 -0.11
C LEU A 70 3.82 -8.44 0.39
N ARG A 71 4.99 -9.09 0.49
CA ARG A 71 5.08 -10.46 1.01
C ARG A 71 4.51 -10.57 2.42
N ARG A 72 4.92 -9.68 3.33
CA ARG A 72 4.48 -9.71 4.73
C ARG A 72 3.00 -9.41 4.88
N LEU A 73 2.46 -8.48 4.10
CA LEU A 73 1.02 -8.20 4.09
C LEU A 73 0.23 -9.45 3.70
N ARG A 74 0.66 -10.18 2.66
CA ARG A 74 0.01 -11.44 2.26
C ARG A 74 0.02 -12.47 3.39
N GLU A 75 1.14 -12.63 4.08
CA GLU A 75 1.23 -13.53 5.25
C GLU A 75 0.25 -13.13 6.35
N VAL A 76 0.22 -11.86 6.73
CA VAL A 76 -0.69 -11.34 7.77
C VAL A 76 -2.16 -11.56 7.37
N LEU A 77 -2.53 -11.32 6.12
CA LEU A 77 -3.90 -11.52 5.65
C LEU A 77 -4.28 -12.99 5.52
N ALA A 78 -3.34 -13.86 5.15
CA ALA A 78 -3.56 -15.31 5.15
C ALA A 78 -3.78 -15.85 6.57
N ASP A 79 -2.98 -15.40 7.54
CA ASP A 79 -3.12 -15.77 8.97
C ASP A 79 -4.41 -15.24 9.58
N ALA A 80 -4.88 -14.09 9.11
CA ALA A 80 -6.11 -13.44 9.57
C ALA A 80 -7.35 -13.77 8.70
N ALA A 81 -7.24 -14.77 7.80
CA ALA A 81 -8.30 -15.13 6.88
C ALA A 81 -9.62 -15.43 7.61
N GLY A 82 -10.70 -14.80 7.15
CA GLY A 82 -12.03 -14.92 7.75
C GLY A 82 -12.28 -14.05 9.00
N ARG A 83 -11.27 -13.32 9.49
CA ARG A 83 -11.40 -12.39 10.64
C ARG A 83 -11.35 -10.92 10.24
N VAL A 84 -10.71 -10.61 9.11
CA VAL A 84 -10.61 -9.23 8.61
C VAL A 84 -11.84 -8.93 7.74
N PRO A 85 -12.61 -7.88 8.05
CA PRO A 85 -13.72 -7.46 7.20
C PRO A 85 -13.20 -6.98 5.85
N LYS A 86 -14.06 -6.95 4.83
CA LYS A 86 -13.76 -6.22 3.60
C LYS A 86 -13.65 -4.73 3.92
N GLY A 87 -12.75 -4.03 3.22
CA GLY A 87 -12.62 -2.58 3.39
C GLY A 87 -11.88 -2.17 4.67
N PHE A 88 -10.80 -2.86 5.01
CA PHE A 88 -10.01 -2.60 6.21
C PHE A 88 -8.92 -1.56 5.99
N THR A 89 -8.27 -1.11 7.07
CA THR A 89 -7.05 -0.31 6.99
C THR A 89 -5.84 -1.13 7.40
N ALA A 90 -4.78 -1.16 6.59
CA ALA A 90 -3.47 -1.67 6.98
C ALA A 90 -2.44 -0.55 7.03
N ASP A 91 -1.69 -0.49 8.12
CA ASP A 91 -0.58 0.44 8.30
C ASP A 91 0.75 -0.31 8.18
N LEU A 92 1.51 0.00 7.13
CA LEU A 92 2.80 -0.60 6.79
C LEU A 92 3.95 0.38 7.02
N ARG A 93 3.68 1.57 7.61
CA ARG A 93 4.72 2.58 7.87
C ARG A 93 5.77 2.11 8.88
N TYR A 94 5.39 1.23 9.80
CA TYR A 94 6.24 0.66 10.86
C TYR A 94 6.89 -0.68 10.46
N PHE A 95 7.10 -0.89 9.16
CA PHE A 95 7.62 -2.18 8.66
C PHE A 95 9.03 -2.50 9.15
N GLU A 96 9.87 -1.48 9.36
CA GLU A 96 11.24 -1.64 9.89
C GLU A 96 11.23 -2.28 11.30
N ASP A 97 10.19 -2.01 12.09
CA ASP A 97 9.97 -2.65 13.41
C ASP A 97 9.38 -4.07 13.29
N GLY A 98 9.24 -4.59 12.07
CA GLY A 98 8.64 -5.90 11.76
C GLY A 98 7.12 -5.94 11.89
N ARG A 99 6.45 -4.78 11.89
CA ARG A 99 5.01 -4.67 12.20
C ARG A 99 4.18 -4.22 11.00
N ILE A 100 3.02 -4.86 10.84
CA ILE A 100 1.90 -4.37 10.03
C ILE A 100 0.69 -4.34 10.96
N LEU A 101 0.01 -3.20 11.02
CA LEU A 101 -1.18 -3.03 11.87
C LEU A 101 -2.42 -3.07 11.00
N VAL A 102 -3.30 -4.05 11.22
CA VAL A 102 -4.58 -4.17 10.51
C VAL A 102 -5.71 -3.73 11.43
N ARG A 103 -6.60 -2.87 10.94
CA ARG A 103 -7.77 -2.34 11.64
C ARG A 103 -9.01 -2.49 10.77
N PRO A 104 -10.19 -2.78 11.36
CA PRO A 104 -11.47 -2.71 10.66
C PRO A 104 -11.71 -1.36 9.99
#